data_AF-A0AAN9GG92-F1
#
_entry.id   AF-A0AAN9GG92-F1
#
_cell.length_a   1.000
_cell.length_b   1.000
_cell.length_c   1.000
_cell.angle_alpha   90.00
_cell.angle_beta   90.00
_cell.angle_gamma   90.00
#
_symmetry.space_group_name_H-M   'P 1'
#
loop_
_entity.id
_entity.type
_entity.pdbx_description
1 polymer ?
#
loop_
_entity_poly.entity_id
_entity_poly.type
_entity_poly.pdbx_seq_one_letter_code
_entity_poly.pdbx_strand_id
1 'polypeptide(L)'
;MKLLIVTSALLSFVLCKLAEAVTAEPLCQNIVCQQWQICRVLETCDTLGSCHLQAVCLPQGDSSFLSGGCRTGEPLLVAKAGGGYDLGTCFTSNPCPSGFYCSTELQDVGARCCRAAAVATKQGSCPLPDNIDRFLCVEQCLSDADCGWDMKCCQESNSCAKRTCSMPEPCSVKNCSIGQSCVVDPDYRAQCVPGSPPAPPMPLDPLGGQPPPVPTGGSANTGSSGQLVSDEPLCQGATCDPSEECRVVETCNAVFGCSLRGSCLPREQVSRLGAGCNTGEPVLEATVGEGYKLRTCFTGRNCADGFYCSTVLQDVSSRCCRAAAVSTQPKAGTCPALDTTQYYFCVDQCLSDADCEWNNKCCQKSTNCISKTCQMPDPCSVKDCPAATECILDPGNNAACVAVAPPTMYSDPFPTQPPYTPGAGRFWSRVPSFRPRGRISCPNPSYPFTYEGCLHATRCGYRGARNCPRGTYCCATTYCGNICRTPVAY
;
A
#
# COMPACT_ATOMS: atom_id res chain seq x y z
N MET A 1 -67.80 2.77 -6.13
CA MET A 1 -66.73 2.15 -5.30
C MET A 1 -65.85 1.18 -6.08
N LYS A 2 -66.36 0.20 -6.84
CA LYS A 2 -65.51 -0.77 -7.57
C LYS A 2 -64.53 -0.15 -8.60
N LEU A 3 -64.89 0.97 -9.23
CA LEU A 3 -64.03 1.64 -10.22
C LEU A 3 -62.80 2.34 -9.60
N LEU A 4 -62.91 2.84 -8.36
CA LEU A 4 -61.82 3.53 -7.64
C LEU A 4 -60.74 2.56 -7.14
N ILE A 5 -61.09 1.29 -6.91
CA ILE A 5 -60.15 0.27 -6.46
C ILE A 5 -59.23 -0.17 -7.62
N VAL A 6 -59.77 -0.25 -8.84
CA VAL A 6 -59.00 -0.67 -10.02
C VAL A 6 -57.99 0.40 -10.44
N THR A 7 -58.35 1.69 -10.36
CA THR A 7 -57.42 2.78 -10.70
C THR A 7 -56.27 2.91 -9.71
N SER A 8 -56.52 2.65 -8.42
CA SER A 8 -55.49 2.65 -7.38
C SER A 8 -54.46 1.54 -7.60
N ALA A 9 -54.91 0.32 -7.88
CA ALA A 9 -54.03 -0.82 -8.12
C ALA A 9 -53.15 -0.67 -9.37
N LEU A 10 -53.71 -0.10 -10.45
CA LEU A 10 -52.95 0.20 -11.66
C LEU A 10 -51.90 1.29 -11.44
N LEU A 11 -52.24 2.34 -10.67
CA LEU A 11 -51.29 3.41 -10.35
C LEU A 11 -50.13 2.89 -9.47
N SER A 12 -50.41 2.02 -8.50
CA SER A 12 -49.38 1.36 -7.69
C SER A 12 -48.46 0.45 -8.51
N PHE A 13 -48.99 -0.30 -9.48
CA PHE A 13 -48.17 -1.13 -10.37
C PHE A 13 -47.26 -0.31 -11.28
N VAL A 14 -47.76 0.82 -11.80
CA VAL A 14 -46.96 1.74 -12.65
C VAL A 14 -45.87 2.44 -11.83
N LEU A 15 -46.18 2.90 -10.60
CA LEU A 15 -45.20 3.54 -9.71
C LEU A 15 -44.11 2.56 -9.24
N CYS A 16 -44.45 1.29 -9.00
CA CYS A 16 -43.48 0.27 -8.61
C CYS A 16 -42.48 -0.04 -9.74
N LYS A 17 -42.93 -0.02 -11.01
CA LYS A 17 -42.06 -0.21 -12.18
C LYS A 17 -41.12 0.97 -12.47
N LEU A 18 -41.48 2.18 -12.02
CA LEU A 18 -40.64 3.37 -12.19
C LEU A 18 -39.56 3.51 -11.10
N ALA A 19 -39.78 2.93 -9.91
CA ALA A 19 -38.83 3.01 -8.80
C ALA A 19 -37.57 2.11 -8.99
N GLU A 20 -37.63 1.09 -9.85
CA GLU A 20 -36.47 0.27 -10.24
C GLU A 20 -35.61 0.88 -11.35
N ALA A 21 -35.92 2.09 -11.83
CA ALA A 21 -35.03 2.88 -12.67
C ALA A 21 -33.87 3.48 -11.84
N VAL A 22 -33.26 2.66 -11.00
CA VAL A 22 -32.01 2.97 -10.29
C VAL A 22 -30.92 2.93 -11.34
N THR A 23 -30.56 4.12 -11.84
CA THR A 23 -29.30 4.47 -12.51
C THR A 23 -28.60 3.31 -13.23
N ALA A 24 -29.35 2.67 -14.14
CA ALA A 24 -28.81 1.63 -14.99
C ALA A 24 -27.63 2.20 -15.76
N GLU A 25 -26.56 1.43 -15.87
CA GLU A 25 -25.36 1.83 -16.60
C GLU A 25 -25.68 2.26 -18.02
N PRO A 26 -25.04 3.29 -18.60
CA PRO A 26 -25.24 3.59 -20.02
C PRO A 26 -25.03 2.38 -20.93
N LEU A 27 -24.10 1.46 -20.59
CA LEU A 27 -23.89 0.23 -21.35
C LEU A 27 -24.97 -0.84 -21.10
N CYS A 28 -25.52 -0.91 -19.89
CA CYS A 28 -26.59 -1.86 -19.53
C CYS A 28 -28.01 -1.31 -19.74
N GLN A 29 -28.17 -0.02 -20.00
CA GLN A 29 -29.47 0.64 -20.18
C GLN A 29 -30.29 0.02 -21.32
N ASN A 30 -29.60 -0.50 -22.33
CA ASN A 30 -30.22 -1.06 -23.53
C ASN A 30 -30.19 -2.60 -23.57
N ILE A 31 -29.71 -3.26 -22.50
CA ILE A 31 -29.63 -4.73 -22.45
C ILE A 31 -30.68 -5.28 -21.50
N VAL A 32 -31.60 -6.07 -22.06
CA VAL A 32 -32.61 -6.79 -21.28
C VAL A 32 -32.09 -8.20 -21.00
N CYS A 33 -31.63 -8.43 -19.77
CA CYS A 33 -31.22 -9.76 -19.32
C CYS A 33 -32.43 -10.60 -18.89
N GLN A 34 -32.27 -11.93 -18.91
CA GLN A 34 -33.29 -12.82 -18.35
C GLN A 34 -33.41 -12.65 -16.83
N GLN A 35 -34.54 -13.08 -16.25
CA GLN A 35 -34.83 -12.94 -14.80
C GLN A 35 -33.78 -13.57 -13.85
N TRP A 36 -32.94 -14.46 -14.36
CA TRP A 36 -31.85 -15.13 -13.61
C TRP A 36 -30.46 -14.59 -13.97
N GLN A 37 -30.42 -13.50 -14.72
CA GLN A 37 -29.20 -12.88 -15.19
C GLN A 37 -29.17 -11.41 -14.75
N ILE A 38 -27.96 -10.92 -14.51
CA ILE A 38 -27.69 -9.52 -14.24
C ILE A 38 -26.78 -8.96 -15.32
N CYS A 39 -27.06 -7.75 -15.77
CA CYS A 39 -26.18 -7.07 -16.72
C CYS A 39 -24.91 -6.61 -16.00
N ARG A 40 -23.74 -6.97 -16.55
CA ARG A 40 -22.42 -6.62 -16.03
C ARG A 40 -21.57 -6.03 -17.15
N VAL A 41 -20.57 -5.23 -16.78
CA VAL A 41 -19.55 -4.73 -17.72
C VAL A 41 -18.37 -5.67 -17.73
N LEU A 42 -17.98 -6.03 -18.94
CA LEU A 42 -16.85 -6.87 -19.22
C LEU A 42 -15.85 -6.08 -20.07
N GLU A 43 -14.59 -6.07 -19.64
CA GLU A 43 -13.49 -5.67 -20.49
C GLU A 43 -13.05 -6.86 -21.33
N THR A 44 -13.11 -6.68 -22.65
CA THR A 44 -12.66 -7.67 -23.62
C THR A 44 -11.55 -7.07 -24.47
N CYS A 45 -10.40 -7.75 -24.51
CA CYS A 45 -9.25 -7.32 -25.28
C CYS A 45 -9.11 -8.18 -26.53
N ASP A 46 -8.88 -7.54 -27.67
CA ASP A 46 -8.56 -8.25 -28.90
C ASP A 46 -7.13 -8.83 -28.86
N THR A 47 -6.77 -9.63 -29.86
CA THR A 47 -5.42 -10.21 -29.99
C THR A 47 -4.31 -9.17 -30.18
N LEU A 48 -4.68 -7.91 -30.48
CA LEU A 48 -3.75 -6.79 -30.67
C LEU A 48 -3.57 -5.98 -29.36
N GLY A 49 -4.26 -6.35 -28.28
CA GLY A 49 -4.22 -5.66 -27.00
C GLY A 49 -5.14 -4.44 -26.91
N SER A 50 -6.05 -4.24 -27.86
CA SER A 50 -7.09 -3.21 -27.77
C SER A 50 -8.26 -3.73 -26.94
N CYS A 51 -8.43 -3.15 -25.76
CA CYS A 51 -9.51 -3.48 -24.83
C CYS A 51 -10.73 -2.58 -25.04
N HIS A 52 -11.92 -3.18 -25.03
CA HIS A 52 -13.19 -2.47 -25.10
C HIS A 52 -14.16 -2.99 -24.03
N LEU A 53 -14.96 -2.08 -23.49
CA LEU A 53 -16.01 -2.40 -22.53
C LEU A 53 -17.26 -2.87 -23.26
N GLN A 54 -17.80 -4.00 -22.84
CA GLN A 54 -19.01 -4.60 -23.37
C GLN A 54 -19.94 -4.97 -22.22
N ALA A 55 -21.23 -4.67 -22.36
CA ALA A 55 -22.23 -5.15 -21.42
C ALA A 55 -22.67 -6.59 -21.75
N VAL A 56 -22.69 -7.45 -20.75
CA VAL A 56 -22.96 -8.89 -20.86
C VAL A 56 -23.92 -9.33 -19.77
N CYS A 57 -24.92 -10.14 -20.12
CA CYS A 57 -25.82 -10.76 -19.15
C CYS A 57 -25.16 -12.00 -18.53
N LEU A 58 -24.82 -11.93 -17.25
CA LEU A 58 -24.23 -13.03 -16.51
C LEU A 58 -25.26 -13.67 -15.57
N PRO A 59 -25.23 -15.00 -15.36
CA PRO A 59 -26.10 -15.65 -14.38
C PRO A 59 -25.93 -15.00 -13.00
N GLN A 60 -27.02 -14.81 -12.27
CA GLN A 60 -27.05 -14.19 -10.94
C GLN A 60 -26.50 -15.13 -9.84
N GLY A 61 -26.00 -16.31 -10.21
CA GLY A 61 -25.66 -17.41 -9.29
C GLY A 61 -24.30 -17.30 -8.60
N ASP A 62 -24.32 -17.51 -7.27
CA ASP A 62 -23.24 -17.82 -6.33
C ASP A 62 -21.94 -17.00 -6.47
N SER A 63 -22.08 -15.71 -6.75
CA SER A 63 -20.94 -14.81 -6.87
C SER A 63 -20.38 -14.37 -5.51
N SER A 64 -20.19 -15.28 -4.56
CA SER A 64 -19.43 -15.00 -3.34
C SER A 64 -18.02 -14.45 -3.65
N PHE A 65 -17.49 -14.76 -4.84
CA PHE A 65 -16.24 -14.19 -5.38
C PHE A 65 -16.37 -12.80 -6.02
N LEU A 66 -17.57 -12.34 -6.40
CA LEU A 66 -17.77 -11.02 -7.02
C LEU A 66 -18.29 -9.96 -6.03
N SER A 67 -18.72 -10.36 -4.83
CA SER A 67 -19.35 -9.46 -3.85
C SER A 67 -18.37 -8.72 -2.92
N GLY A 68 -17.05 -8.87 -3.10
CA GLY A 68 -16.08 -8.48 -2.06
C GLY A 68 -14.93 -7.60 -2.52
N GLY A 69 -15.13 -6.67 -3.46
CA GLY A 69 -14.02 -5.85 -4.00
C GLY A 69 -14.23 -4.34 -4.01
N CYS A 70 -15.48 -3.89 -4.01
CA CYS A 70 -15.83 -2.49 -4.23
C CYS A 70 -16.72 -2.00 -3.08
N ARG A 71 -16.35 -0.86 -2.51
CA ARG A 71 -17.17 -0.21 -1.48
C ARG A 71 -18.48 0.31 -2.05
N THR A 72 -18.39 0.89 -3.24
CA THR A 72 -19.51 1.39 -4.01
C THR A 72 -19.41 0.86 -5.44
N GLY A 73 -20.55 0.50 -6.01
CA GLY A 73 -20.62 -0.01 -7.38
C GLY A 73 -20.13 -1.44 -7.51
N GLU A 74 -20.01 -1.88 -8.77
CA GLU A 74 -19.68 -3.26 -9.12
C GLU A 74 -18.26 -3.34 -9.66
N PRO A 75 -17.53 -4.44 -9.41
CA PRO A 75 -16.19 -4.60 -9.95
C PRO A 75 -16.23 -4.78 -11.47
N LEU A 76 -15.22 -4.22 -12.15
CA LEU A 76 -14.95 -4.52 -13.55
C LEU A 76 -14.61 -6.00 -13.70
N LEU A 77 -15.22 -6.67 -14.67
CA LEU A 77 -14.86 -8.04 -15.03
C LEU A 77 -13.93 -8.03 -16.24
N VAL A 78 -12.95 -8.93 -16.28
CA VAL A 78 -12.02 -9.11 -17.41
C VAL A 78 -12.17 -10.52 -17.95
N ALA A 79 -12.38 -10.67 -19.25
CA ALA A 79 -12.57 -11.98 -19.86
C ALA A 79 -11.26 -12.78 -19.91
N LYS A 80 -11.30 -14.06 -19.51
CA LYS A 80 -10.15 -14.98 -19.60
C LYS A 80 -10.14 -15.76 -20.91
N ALA A 81 -8.94 -15.97 -21.47
CA ALA A 81 -8.73 -16.89 -22.58
C ALA A 81 -9.01 -18.34 -22.10
N GLY A 82 -10.14 -18.92 -22.53
CA GLY A 82 -10.60 -20.23 -22.06
C GLY A 82 -11.98 -20.22 -21.39
N GLY A 83 -12.61 -19.05 -21.29
CA GLY A 83 -13.89 -18.88 -20.60
C GLY A 83 -13.72 -18.56 -19.12
N GLY A 84 -14.70 -17.86 -18.57
CA GLY A 84 -14.63 -17.31 -17.22
C GLY A 84 -14.18 -15.85 -17.18
N TYR A 85 -14.12 -15.32 -15.96
CA TYR A 85 -13.92 -13.89 -15.70
C TYR A 85 -12.96 -13.70 -14.52
N ASP A 86 -12.06 -12.73 -14.66
CA ASP A 86 -11.28 -12.18 -13.57
C ASP A 86 -11.83 -10.82 -13.13
N LEU A 87 -11.36 -10.34 -11.98
CA LEU A 87 -11.62 -8.99 -11.52
C LEU A 87 -10.57 -8.04 -12.13
N GLY A 88 -11.03 -6.93 -12.69
CA GLY A 88 -10.17 -5.85 -13.15
C GLY A 88 -9.36 -5.29 -11.99
N THR A 89 -8.04 -5.31 -12.13
CA THR A 89 -7.10 -4.79 -11.13
C THR A 89 -6.49 -3.49 -11.62
N CYS A 90 -6.17 -2.61 -10.68
CA CYS A 90 -5.59 -1.30 -10.98
C CYS A 90 -4.27 -1.08 -10.27
N PHE A 91 -3.35 -0.48 -11.00
CA PHE A 91 -2.02 -0.10 -10.52
C PHE A 91 -1.60 1.21 -11.17
N THR A 92 -0.48 1.80 -10.74
CA THR A 92 0.07 3.02 -11.34
C THR A 92 0.38 2.87 -12.83
N SER A 93 0.74 1.68 -13.29
CA SER A 93 1.00 1.36 -14.71
C SER A 93 -0.25 0.90 -15.48
N ASN A 94 -1.34 0.58 -14.78
CA ASN A 94 -2.58 0.08 -15.36
C ASN A 94 -3.78 0.76 -14.67
N PRO A 95 -4.08 2.02 -15.04
CA PRO A 95 -5.22 2.73 -14.46
C PRO A 95 -6.53 2.10 -14.92
N CYS A 96 -7.60 2.32 -14.14
CA CYS A 96 -8.92 1.86 -14.52
C CYS A 96 -9.42 2.55 -15.78
N PRO A 97 -10.23 1.86 -16.61
CA PRO A 97 -10.87 2.48 -17.76
C PRO A 97 -11.87 3.55 -17.32
N SER A 98 -12.20 4.47 -18.22
CA SER A 98 -13.13 5.56 -17.93
C SER A 98 -14.47 5.06 -17.39
N GLY A 99 -14.97 5.69 -16.32
CA GLY A 99 -16.17 5.27 -15.61
C GLY A 99 -15.92 4.30 -14.45
N PHE A 100 -14.67 3.87 -14.26
CA PHE A 100 -14.23 3.06 -13.13
C PHE A 100 -13.18 3.82 -12.31
N TYR A 101 -13.25 3.68 -11.00
CA TYR A 101 -12.26 4.18 -10.05
C TYR A 101 -11.46 3.01 -9.47
N CYS A 102 -10.26 3.28 -8.97
CA CYS A 102 -9.43 2.27 -8.35
C CYS A 102 -9.71 2.18 -6.84
N SER A 103 -10.39 1.12 -6.40
CA SER A 103 -10.57 0.86 -4.97
C SER A 103 -9.34 0.16 -4.40
N THR A 104 -8.70 0.80 -3.43
CA THR A 104 -7.52 0.28 -2.71
C THR A 104 -7.85 -0.16 -1.27
N GLU A 105 -9.14 -0.18 -0.90
CA GLU A 105 -9.58 -0.28 0.50
C GLU A 105 -9.34 -1.66 1.11
N LEU A 106 -9.29 -2.70 0.28
CA LEU A 106 -8.89 -4.05 0.67
C LEU A 106 -7.38 -4.20 0.45
N GLN A 107 -6.60 -3.73 1.41
CA GLN A 107 -5.13 -3.77 1.37
C GLN A 107 -4.57 -5.18 1.12
N ASP A 108 -5.33 -6.23 1.45
CA ASP A 108 -4.89 -7.62 1.37
C ASP A 108 -5.17 -8.32 0.02
N VAL A 109 -6.05 -7.79 -0.84
CA VAL A 109 -6.58 -8.54 -2.01
C VAL A 109 -6.30 -7.87 -3.36
N GLY A 110 -5.40 -6.87 -3.37
CA GLY A 110 -5.04 -6.08 -4.54
C GLY A 110 -6.08 -5.01 -4.89
N ALA A 111 -5.62 -3.90 -5.45
CA ALA A 111 -6.50 -2.80 -5.85
C ALA A 111 -7.33 -3.18 -7.08
N ARG A 112 -8.62 -2.83 -7.07
CA ARG A 112 -9.61 -3.27 -8.07
C ARG A 112 -10.29 -2.09 -8.74
N CYS A 113 -10.62 -2.26 -10.01
CA CYS A 113 -11.44 -1.30 -10.74
C CYS A 113 -12.90 -1.48 -10.37
N CYS A 114 -13.45 -0.45 -9.73
CA CYS A 114 -14.80 -0.40 -9.24
C CYS A 114 -15.58 0.64 -10.03
N ARG A 115 -16.82 0.31 -10.34
CA ARG A 115 -17.66 1.21 -11.11
C ARG A 115 -18.06 2.40 -10.24
N ALA A 116 -17.94 3.60 -10.81
CA ALA A 116 -18.44 4.78 -10.11
C ALA A 116 -19.96 4.72 -9.98
N ALA A 117 -20.47 5.01 -8.79
CA ALA A 117 -21.89 5.22 -8.62
C ALA A 117 -22.32 6.48 -9.39
N ALA A 118 -23.59 6.49 -9.81
CA ALA A 118 -24.15 7.68 -10.43
C ALA A 118 -23.96 8.88 -9.49
N VAL A 119 -23.59 10.02 -10.09
CA VAL A 119 -23.12 11.23 -9.42
C VAL A 119 -24.12 11.69 -8.34
N ALA A 120 -23.91 11.24 -7.10
CA ALA A 120 -24.56 11.80 -5.93
C ALA A 120 -23.65 12.89 -5.41
N THR A 121 -23.98 14.16 -5.61
CA THR A 121 -23.22 15.28 -5.06
C THR A 121 -23.49 15.34 -3.55
N LYS A 122 -22.45 15.16 -2.75
CA LYS A 122 -22.53 15.37 -1.29
C LYS A 122 -22.36 16.85 -0.96
N GLN A 123 -22.94 17.29 0.15
CA GLN A 123 -22.79 18.68 0.60
C GLN A 123 -21.35 19.00 1.02
N GLY A 124 -20.98 20.28 0.94
CA GLY A 124 -19.63 20.78 1.27
C GLY A 124 -18.73 20.99 0.05
N SER A 125 -17.55 21.54 0.30
CA SER A 125 -16.47 21.81 -0.65
C SER A 125 -15.24 20.99 -0.29
N CYS A 126 -14.41 20.71 -1.29
CA CYS A 126 -13.16 20.01 -1.08
C CYS A 126 -12.20 20.86 -0.25
N PRO A 127 -11.47 20.27 0.72
CA PRO A 127 -10.44 21.00 1.44
C PRO A 127 -9.37 21.49 0.47
N LEU A 128 -8.70 22.58 0.84
CA LEU A 128 -7.53 23.04 0.10
C LEU A 128 -6.46 21.93 0.13
N PRO A 129 -5.87 21.59 -1.02
CA PRO A 129 -4.92 20.48 -1.12
C PRO A 129 -3.66 20.78 -0.30
N ASP A 130 -3.39 19.91 0.68
CA ASP A 130 -2.12 19.91 1.39
C ASP A 130 -1.03 19.32 0.50
N ASN A 131 0.09 20.03 0.37
CA ASN A 131 1.12 19.84 -0.67
C ASN A 131 1.96 18.54 -0.57
N ILE A 132 1.56 17.57 0.25
CA ILE A 132 2.45 16.54 0.83
C ILE A 132 2.41 15.16 0.15
N ASP A 133 1.36 14.78 -0.60
CA ASP A 133 1.25 13.41 -1.17
C ASP A 133 1.56 13.30 -2.68
N ARG A 134 2.86 13.33 -3.01
CA ARG A 134 3.32 13.37 -4.42
C ARG A 134 3.49 12.02 -5.12
N PHE A 135 3.30 10.88 -4.46
CA PHE A 135 3.87 9.62 -4.98
C PHE A 135 2.93 8.64 -5.71
N LEU A 136 1.59 8.71 -5.57
CA LEU A 136 0.68 7.69 -6.15
C LEU A 136 -0.41 8.22 -7.09
N CYS A 137 -0.21 8.30 -8.41
CA CYS A 137 -1.18 8.83 -9.40
C CYS A 137 -2.31 7.88 -9.74
N VAL A 138 -3.19 7.63 -8.78
CA VAL A 138 -4.35 6.76 -8.95
C VAL A 138 -5.61 7.51 -8.51
N GLU A 139 -6.63 7.52 -9.36
CA GLU A 139 -7.96 8.03 -9.01
C GLU A 139 -8.66 7.02 -8.10
N GLN A 140 -8.80 7.36 -6.82
CA GLN A 140 -9.50 6.54 -5.82
C GLN A 140 -11.02 6.72 -5.85
N CYS A 141 -11.50 7.76 -6.55
CA CYS A 141 -12.90 8.05 -6.71
C CYS A 141 -13.11 8.84 -8.02
N LEU A 142 -14.29 8.77 -8.61
CA LEU A 142 -14.69 9.60 -9.74
C LEU A 142 -15.76 10.62 -9.36
N SER A 143 -16.58 10.30 -8.35
CA SER A 143 -17.64 11.13 -7.81
C SER A 143 -17.75 10.97 -6.29
N ASP A 144 -18.42 11.91 -5.63
CA ASP A 144 -18.70 11.85 -4.19
C ASP A 144 -19.40 10.55 -3.77
N ALA A 145 -20.17 9.92 -4.67
CA ALA A 145 -20.86 8.65 -4.42
C ALA A 145 -19.89 7.47 -4.21
N ASP A 146 -18.67 7.56 -4.76
CA ASP A 146 -17.66 6.50 -4.66
C ASP A 146 -16.97 6.52 -3.30
N CYS A 147 -17.06 7.64 -2.60
CA CYS A 147 -16.55 7.79 -1.26
C CYS A 147 -17.59 7.30 -0.23
N GLY A 148 -17.13 6.65 0.84
CA GLY A 148 -18.00 6.32 1.97
C GLY A 148 -18.46 7.57 2.74
N TRP A 149 -19.53 7.44 3.51
CA TRP A 149 -19.97 8.46 4.48
C TRP A 149 -20.19 9.84 3.84
N ASP A 150 -19.79 10.91 4.52
CA ASP A 150 -19.88 12.31 4.05
C ASP A 150 -18.62 12.77 3.30
N MET A 151 -17.70 11.87 2.97
CA MET A 151 -16.47 12.22 2.24
C MET A 151 -16.78 12.59 0.79
N LYS A 152 -16.12 13.65 0.30
CA LYS A 152 -16.22 14.13 -1.08
C LYS A 152 -15.05 13.59 -1.91
N CYS A 153 -15.30 13.42 -3.20
CA CYS A 153 -14.28 13.04 -4.16
C CYS A 153 -13.57 14.30 -4.66
N CYS A 154 -12.37 14.52 -4.15
CA CYS A 154 -11.66 15.78 -4.29
C CYS A 154 -10.46 15.65 -5.22
N GLN A 155 -10.38 16.55 -6.19
CA GLN A 155 -9.24 16.63 -7.09
C GLN A 155 -8.09 17.36 -6.38
N GLU A 156 -6.95 16.69 -6.26
CA GLU A 156 -5.73 17.32 -5.77
C GLU A 156 -5.17 18.27 -6.85
N SER A 157 -4.77 19.48 -6.44
CA SER A 157 -4.34 20.52 -7.39
C SER A 157 -2.98 20.26 -8.05
N ASN A 158 -2.23 19.24 -7.61
CA ASN A 158 -0.85 19.06 -8.03
C ASN A 158 -0.70 17.95 -9.09
N SER A 159 -0.49 18.40 -10.33
CA SER A 159 0.16 17.73 -11.48
C SER A 159 -0.34 16.38 -12.00
N CYS A 160 -1.31 15.72 -11.39
CA CYS A 160 -1.75 14.39 -11.84
C CYS A 160 -3.26 14.17 -11.83
N ALA A 161 -4.04 15.23 -11.59
CA ALA A 161 -5.50 15.21 -11.58
C ALA A 161 -6.13 14.09 -10.71
N LYS A 162 -5.35 13.53 -9.77
CA LYS A 162 -5.82 12.49 -8.86
C LYS A 162 -7.03 12.99 -8.10
N ARG A 163 -7.97 12.06 -7.91
CA ARG A 163 -9.11 12.25 -7.05
C ARG A 163 -9.03 11.30 -5.87
N THR A 164 -9.15 11.85 -4.68
CA THR A 164 -9.13 11.10 -3.43
C THR A 164 -10.38 11.41 -2.60
N CYS A 165 -10.78 10.48 -1.75
CA CYS A 165 -11.88 10.70 -0.83
C CYS A 165 -11.38 11.51 0.37
N SER A 166 -11.82 12.75 0.47
CA SER A 166 -11.47 13.65 1.57
C SER A 166 -12.72 14.08 2.32
N MET A 167 -12.58 14.30 3.62
CA MET A 167 -13.64 14.93 4.41
C MET A 167 -13.85 16.37 3.88
N PRO A 168 -15.09 16.81 3.63
CA PRO A 168 -15.35 18.18 3.19
C PRO A 168 -14.83 19.19 4.21
N GLU A 169 -14.46 20.37 3.73
CA GLU A 169 -14.05 21.46 4.61
C GLU A 169 -15.20 21.77 5.58
N PRO A 170 -15.03 21.66 6.91
CA PRO A 170 -16.15 21.70 7.86
C PRO A 170 -17.00 22.98 7.73
N CYS A 171 -16.36 24.10 7.44
CA CYS A 171 -17.01 25.39 7.28
C CYS A 171 -17.79 25.54 5.96
N SER A 172 -17.49 24.73 4.95
CA SER A 172 -18.21 24.75 3.68
C SER A 172 -19.63 24.16 3.77
N VAL A 173 -19.90 23.37 4.80
CA VAL A 173 -21.21 22.73 5.04
C VAL A 173 -22.08 23.54 6.02
N LYS A 174 -21.48 24.51 6.74
CA LYS A 174 -22.15 25.23 7.83
C LYS A 174 -22.64 26.60 7.40
N ASN A 175 -23.96 26.76 7.33
CA ASN A 175 -24.59 28.05 7.09
C ASN A 175 -24.60 28.90 8.37
N CYS A 176 -23.71 29.90 8.45
CA CYS A 176 -23.70 30.88 9.53
C CYS A 176 -24.63 32.07 9.23
N SER A 177 -25.20 32.67 10.27
CA SER A 177 -26.08 33.85 10.12
C SER A 177 -25.27 35.08 9.70
N ILE A 178 -25.95 36.09 9.15
CA ILE A 178 -25.33 37.37 8.78
C ILE A 178 -24.55 37.95 9.97
N GLY A 179 -23.27 38.27 9.76
CA GLY A 179 -22.39 38.80 10.81
C GLY A 179 -21.67 37.74 11.65
N GLN A 180 -21.79 36.45 11.31
CA GLN A 180 -20.98 35.37 11.89
C GLN A 180 -19.96 34.86 10.87
N SER A 181 -18.77 34.48 11.35
CA SER A 181 -17.77 33.76 10.58
C SER A 181 -17.69 32.31 11.06
N CYS A 182 -17.52 31.38 10.12
CA CYS A 182 -17.27 30.00 10.49
C CYS A 182 -15.80 29.83 10.89
N VAL A 183 -15.55 29.17 12.01
CA VAL A 183 -14.23 28.72 12.46
C VAL A 183 -14.29 27.22 12.71
N VAL A 184 -13.17 26.53 12.51
CA VAL A 184 -13.03 25.11 12.84
C VAL A 184 -12.36 25.02 14.20
N ASP A 185 -12.97 24.31 15.15
CA ASP A 185 -12.38 24.07 16.46
C ASP A 185 -11.29 22.97 16.42
N PRO A 186 -10.51 22.76 17.50
CA PRO A 186 -9.47 21.72 17.56
C PRO A 186 -9.99 20.30 17.34
N ASP A 187 -11.29 20.06 17.57
CA ASP A 187 -11.96 18.79 17.34
C ASP A 187 -12.49 18.66 15.89
N TYR A 188 -12.06 19.55 14.99
CA TYR A 188 -12.45 19.62 13.58
C TYR A 188 -13.95 19.88 13.35
N ARG A 189 -14.63 20.52 14.31
CA ARG A 189 -16.05 20.88 14.19
C ARG A 189 -16.18 22.33 13.77
N ALA A 190 -16.98 22.57 12.74
CA ALA A 190 -17.34 23.92 12.33
C ALA A 190 -18.22 24.59 13.38
N GLN A 191 -17.88 25.81 13.80
CA GLN A 191 -18.65 26.65 14.70
C GLN A 191 -18.85 28.04 14.09
N CYS A 192 -20.03 28.62 14.26
CA CYS A 192 -20.28 30.00 13.85
C CYS A 192 -19.95 30.91 15.03
N VAL A 193 -18.89 31.71 14.90
CA VAL A 193 -18.53 32.72 15.88
C VAL A 193 -19.01 34.09 15.40
N PRO A 194 -19.41 35.01 16.30
CA PRO A 194 -19.65 36.40 15.92
C PRO A 194 -18.42 36.94 15.19
N GLY A 195 -18.62 37.56 14.02
CA GLY A 195 -17.53 38.20 13.29
C GLY A 195 -16.87 39.21 14.22
N SER A 196 -15.55 39.11 14.37
CA SER A 196 -14.80 40.09 15.14
C SER A 196 -15.15 41.48 14.61
N PRO A 197 -15.47 42.45 15.49
CA PRO A 197 -15.68 43.82 15.04
C PRO A 197 -14.44 44.24 14.24
N PRO A 198 -14.61 44.98 13.13
CA PRO A 198 -13.49 45.41 12.30
C PRO A 198 -12.44 46.01 13.21
N ALA A 199 -11.22 45.48 13.14
CA ALA A 199 -10.12 45.95 13.97
C ALA A 199 -10.06 47.48 13.84
N PRO A 200 -10.07 48.24 14.95
CA PRO A 200 -9.89 49.68 14.86
C PRO A 200 -8.60 49.95 14.07
N PRO A 201 -8.58 50.96 13.20
CA PRO A 201 -7.40 51.28 12.40
C PRO A 201 -6.19 51.38 13.35
N MET A 202 -5.19 50.52 13.12
CA MET A 202 -3.99 50.49 13.96
C MET A 202 -3.38 51.89 14.01
N PRO A 203 -3.16 52.47 15.21
CA PRO A 203 -2.33 53.65 15.33
C PRO A 203 -0.95 53.32 14.76
N LEU A 204 -0.45 54.17 13.86
CA LEU A 204 0.93 54.13 13.43
C LEU A 204 1.80 54.49 14.65
N ASP A 205 2.33 53.47 15.33
CA ASP A 205 3.25 53.70 16.45
C ASP A 205 4.66 54.02 15.94
N PRO A 206 5.31 55.06 16.48
CA PRO A 206 6.66 55.45 16.11
C PRO A 206 7.69 54.52 16.76
N LEU A 207 8.66 54.11 15.95
CA LEU A 207 9.86 53.36 16.33
C LEU A 207 10.59 54.02 17.52
N GLY A 208 10.79 53.26 18.61
CA GLY A 208 11.84 53.57 19.59
C GLY A 208 11.55 53.10 21.02
N GLY A 209 11.93 51.87 21.35
CA GLY A 209 11.93 51.39 22.74
C GLY A 209 12.84 50.17 22.92
N GLN A 210 13.86 50.33 23.76
CA GLN A 210 14.89 49.32 24.09
C GLN A 210 14.33 48.05 24.74
N PRO A 211 15.02 46.89 24.62
CA PRO A 211 14.63 45.67 25.31
C PRO A 211 14.88 45.75 26.83
N PRO A 212 14.03 45.12 27.66
CA PRO A 212 14.21 45.06 29.11
C PRO A 212 15.33 44.07 29.52
N PRO A 213 15.97 44.27 30.69
CA PRO A 213 17.06 43.41 31.15
C PRO A 213 16.59 42.06 31.68
N VAL A 214 17.43 41.05 31.42
CA VAL A 214 17.34 39.67 31.92
C VAL A 214 17.55 39.65 33.45
N PRO A 215 16.70 38.97 34.24
CA PRO A 215 16.98 38.75 35.65
C PRO A 215 17.90 37.53 35.84
N THR A 216 19.06 37.79 36.44
CA THR A 216 19.98 36.80 37.01
C THR A 216 19.63 36.48 38.46
N GLY A 217 19.58 35.19 38.80
CA GLY A 217 20.06 34.66 40.08
C GLY A 217 18.99 34.24 41.10
N GLY A 218 19.21 33.06 41.69
CA GLY A 218 18.59 32.67 42.96
C GLY A 218 18.50 31.16 43.17
N SER A 219 19.60 30.52 43.58
CA SER A 219 19.63 29.14 44.08
C SER A 219 19.64 29.14 45.61
N ALA A 220 18.78 28.36 46.27
CA ALA A 220 18.90 27.99 47.68
C ALA A 220 18.07 26.73 48.04
N ASN A 221 18.78 25.61 48.14
CA ASN A 221 18.74 24.50 49.11
C ASN A 221 17.48 24.03 49.90
N THR A 222 17.40 22.69 49.90
CA THR A 222 17.10 21.71 50.97
C THR A 222 15.66 21.45 51.42
N GLY A 223 15.18 20.25 51.08
CA GLY A 223 14.07 19.56 51.72
C GLY A 223 14.03 18.10 51.25
N SER A 224 14.58 17.19 52.05
CA SER A 224 14.57 15.74 51.80
C SER A 224 13.17 15.17 51.97
N SER A 225 12.60 14.62 50.90
CA SER A 225 11.44 13.72 50.92
C SER A 225 11.55 12.74 49.75
N GLY A 226 11.14 11.49 50.00
CA GLY A 226 11.50 10.30 49.21
C GLY A 226 11.43 10.50 47.69
N GLN A 227 12.59 10.42 47.06
CA GLN A 227 12.74 10.43 45.60
C GLN A 227 12.25 9.11 45.00
N LEU A 228 11.27 9.20 44.11
CA LEU A 228 11.09 8.24 43.04
C LEU A 228 12.11 8.60 41.97
N VAL A 229 13.22 7.87 41.92
CA VAL A 229 14.22 8.02 40.86
C VAL A 229 13.62 7.42 39.60
N SER A 230 13.43 8.22 38.55
CA SER A 230 13.08 7.72 37.22
C SER A 230 14.34 7.20 36.53
N ASP A 231 14.28 6.00 35.95
CA ASP A 231 15.39 5.38 35.19
C ASP A 231 15.59 6.02 33.79
N GLU A 232 14.99 7.18 33.54
CA GLU A 232 14.81 7.72 32.20
C GLU A 232 15.79 8.88 31.92
N PRO A 233 16.67 8.80 30.91
CA PRO A 233 17.80 9.73 30.75
C PRO A 233 17.41 11.19 30.49
N LEU A 234 16.21 11.45 29.94
CA LEU A 234 15.70 12.82 29.73
C LEU A 234 14.92 13.37 30.93
N CYS A 235 14.53 12.49 31.86
CA CYS A 235 13.93 12.85 33.15
C CYS A 235 14.92 12.69 34.32
N GLN A 236 16.13 12.19 34.07
CA GLN A 236 17.20 12.12 35.06
C GLN A 236 17.56 13.53 35.52
N GLY A 237 17.17 13.85 36.75
CA GLY A 237 17.38 15.17 37.36
C GLY A 237 16.13 16.07 37.39
N ALA A 238 15.02 15.67 36.79
CA ALA A 238 13.75 16.37 36.97
C ALA A 238 13.13 15.99 38.31
N THR A 239 12.98 16.96 39.21
CA THR A 239 12.18 16.81 40.44
C THR A 239 10.76 17.30 40.17
N CYS A 240 9.86 16.37 39.87
CA CYS A 240 8.44 16.65 39.72
C CYS A 240 7.72 16.60 41.08
N ASP A 241 6.61 17.32 41.19
CA ASP A 241 5.70 17.20 42.34
C ASP A 241 5.13 15.76 42.42
N PRO A 242 4.79 15.22 43.61
CA PRO A 242 4.15 13.91 43.75
C PRO A 242 2.85 13.72 42.94
N SER A 243 2.16 14.82 42.62
CA SER A 243 0.96 14.84 41.76
C SER A 243 1.26 14.81 40.26
N GLU A 244 2.53 14.97 39.89
CA GLU A 244 3.02 14.99 38.52
C GLU A 244 3.79 13.71 38.18
N GLU A 245 4.03 13.51 36.89
CA GLU A 245 4.84 12.45 36.34
C GLU A 245 5.69 13.04 35.21
N CYS A 246 6.99 12.74 35.20
CA CYS A 246 7.87 13.21 34.14
C CYS A 246 7.58 12.45 32.85
N ARG A 247 7.42 13.18 31.75
CA ARG A 247 7.25 12.62 30.39
C ARG A 247 8.18 13.30 29.41
N VAL A 248 8.61 12.56 28.39
CA VAL A 248 9.31 13.17 27.25
C VAL A 248 8.32 13.96 26.43
N VAL A 249 8.61 15.23 26.30
CA VAL A 249 7.89 16.17 25.45
C VAL A 249 8.81 16.62 24.35
N GLU A 250 8.30 16.60 23.13
CA GLU A 250 8.92 17.25 22.00
C GLU A 250 8.40 18.68 21.88
N THR A 251 9.34 19.63 21.86
CA THR A 251 9.07 21.04 21.65
C THR A 251 9.65 21.43 20.30
N CYS A 252 8.77 21.78 19.36
CA CYS A 252 9.16 22.24 18.03
C CYS A 252 9.12 23.76 17.97
N ASN A 253 10.25 24.36 17.60
CA ASN A 253 10.33 25.79 17.29
C ASN A 253 10.56 25.96 15.79
N ALA A 254 9.82 26.86 15.16
CA ALA A 254 9.93 27.14 13.73
C ALA A 254 11.35 27.51 13.26
N VAL A 255 12.20 28.02 14.16
CA VAL A 255 13.57 28.47 13.86
C VAL A 255 14.63 27.41 14.18
N PHE A 256 14.42 26.58 15.22
CA PHE A 256 15.47 25.70 15.78
C PHE A 256 15.20 24.20 15.59
N GLY A 257 14.09 23.84 14.93
CA GLY A 257 13.67 22.45 14.82
C GLY A 257 13.05 21.93 16.11
N CYS A 258 12.90 20.61 16.19
CA CYS A 258 12.29 19.95 17.34
C CYS A 258 13.36 19.44 18.32
N SER A 259 13.15 19.66 19.61
CA SER A 259 14.00 19.15 20.69
C SER A 259 13.16 18.41 21.70
N LEU A 260 13.69 17.28 22.18
CA LEU A 260 13.09 16.48 23.24
C LEU A 260 13.57 16.98 24.60
N ARG A 261 12.64 17.08 25.56
CA ARG A 261 12.93 17.42 26.97
C ARG A 261 11.98 16.67 27.90
N GLY A 262 12.48 16.24 29.06
CA GLY A 262 11.60 15.80 30.15
C GLY A 262 10.80 16.97 30.69
N SER A 263 9.48 16.81 30.83
CA SER A 263 8.57 17.78 31.44
C SER A 263 7.69 17.09 32.46
N CYS A 264 7.47 17.71 33.62
CA CYS A 264 6.54 17.22 34.63
C CYS A 264 5.11 17.55 34.20
N LEU A 265 4.26 16.52 34.10
CA LEU A 265 2.85 16.67 33.74
C LEU A 265 1.96 16.14 34.86
N PRO A 266 0.80 16.76 35.13
CA PRO A 266 -0.15 16.23 36.10
C PRO A 266 -0.54 14.78 35.76
N ARG A 267 -0.52 13.87 36.75
CA ARG A 267 -0.83 12.43 36.54
C ARG A 267 -2.19 12.19 35.88
N GLU A 268 -3.16 13.06 36.14
CA GLU A 268 -4.49 12.99 35.51
C GLU A 268 -4.42 13.25 34.00
N GLN A 269 -3.58 14.21 33.58
CA GLN A 269 -3.36 14.54 32.17
C GLN A 269 -2.63 13.38 31.47
N VAL A 270 -1.63 12.80 32.13
CA VAL A 270 -0.92 11.61 31.63
C VAL A 270 -1.85 10.41 31.46
N SER A 271 -2.73 10.16 32.44
CA SER A 271 -3.70 9.05 32.37
C SER A 271 -4.68 9.19 31.20
N ARG A 272 -5.05 10.43 30.82
CA ARG A 272 -5.91 10.70 29.65
C ARG A 272 -5.17 10.50 28.32
N LEU A 273 -3.85 10.64 28.31
CA LEU A 273 -3.00 10.51 27.12
C LEU A 273 -2.42 9.08 26.96
N GLY A 274 -2.57 8.22 27.97
CA GLY A 274 -1.78 7.01 28.18
C GLY A 274 -2.18 5.73 27.43
N ALA A 275 -3.01 5.77 26.39
CA ALA A 275 -3.31 4.59 25.57
C ALA A 275 -3.05 4.89 24.09
N GLY A 276 -2.08 4.21 23.47
CA GLY A 276 -1.80 4.41 22.05
C GLY A 276 -0.51 3.80 21.49
N CYS A 277 0.31 3.14 22.30
CA CYS A 277 1.50 2.43 21.84
C CYS A 277 1.38 0.95 22.19
N ASN A 278 1.67 0.06 21.23
CA ASN A 278 1.70 -1.39 21.50
C ASN A 278 2.85 -1.74 22.47
N THR A 279 3.99 -1.03 22.36
CA THR A 279 5.12 -1.13 23.29
C THR A 279 5.73 0.25 23.59
N GLY A 280 6.06 0.50 24.85
CA GLY A 280 6.67 1.76 25.28
C GLY A 280 5.69 2.94 25.43
N GLU A 281 6.24 4.16 25.44
CA GLU A 281 5.49 5.36 25.84
C GLU A 281 5.19 6.30 24.65
N PRO A 282 4.00 6.89 24.58
CA PRO A 282 3.66 7.82 23.51
C PRO A 282 4.44 9.13 23.65
N VAL A 283 4.85 9.71 22.51
CA VAL A 283 5.50 11.02 22.47
C VAL A 283 4.45 12.12 22.46
N LEU A 284 4.63 13.09 23.37
CA LEU A 284 3.80 14.28 23.43
C LEU A 284 4.46 15.43 22.69
N GLU A 285 3.68 16.11 21.86
CA GLU A 285 4.06 17.37 21.20
C GLU A 285 3.47 18.53 22.00
N ALA A 286 4.33 19.40 22.51
CA ALA A 286 3.90 20.64 23.15
C ALA A 286 3.58 21.69 22.09
N THR A 287 2.36 22.22 22.14
CA THR A 287 1.90 23.28 21.23
C THR A 287 1.80 24.59 22.01
N VAL A 288 2.42 25.66 21.52
CA VAL A 288 2.43 26.97 22.21
C VAL A 288 1.00 27.47 22.38
N GLY A 289 0.51 27.50 23.62
CA GLY A 289 -0.83 27.99 23.97
C GLY A 289 -1.94 26.95 23.98
N GLU A 290 -1.70 25.71 23.54
CA GLU A 290 -2.75 24.67 23.42
C GLU A 290 -2.49 23.42 24.29
N GLY A 291 -1.42 23.41 25.07
CA GLY A 291 -1.06 22.27 25.94
C GLY A 291 -0.30 21.17 25.20
N TYR A 292 -0.49 19.93 25.62
CA TYR A 292 0.22 18.75 25.10
C TYR A 292 -0.73 17.87 24.30
N LYS A 293 -0.35 17.52 23.07
CA LYS A 293 -1.08 16.58 22.21
C LYS A 293 -0.22 15.38 21.86
N LEU A 294 -0.85 14.26 21.52
CA LEU A 294 -0.12 13.08 21.05
C LEU A 294 0.47 13.35 19.66
N ARG A 295 1.75 13.04 19.47
CA ARG A 295 2.38 13.19 18.16
C ARG A 295 1.92 12.05 17.25
N THR A 296 1.17 12.39 16.21
CA THR A 296 0.75 11.43 15.19
C THR A 296 1.83 11.27 14.12
N CYS A 297 2.05 10.04 13.68
CA CYS A 297 2.84 9.74 12.48
C CYS A 297 1.90 9.38 11.33
N PHE A 298 2.29 9.73 10.11
CA PHE A 298 1.63 9.34 8.87
C PHE A 298 2.71 9.16 7.80
N THR A 299 2.41 8.49 6.70
CA THR A 299 3.33 8.33 5.56
C THR A 299 3.95 9.67 5.18
N GLY A 300 5.26 9.83 5.44
CA GLY A 300 6.01 11.06 5.12
C GLY A 300 6.40 11.95 6.30
N ARG A 301 5.86 11.76 7.52
CA ARG A 301 6.43 12.31 8.76
C ARG A 301 6.97 11.19 9.62
N ASN A 302 8.28 11.03 9.60
CA ASN A 302 8.97 10.10 10.47
C ASN A 302 8.97 10.66 11.89
N CYS A 303 8.79 9.76 12.86
CA CYS A 303 9.07 10.09 14.25
C CYS A 303 10.55 10.51 14.39
N ALA A 304 10.86 11.28 15.42
CA ALA A 304 12.25 11.64 15.71
C ALA A 304 13.12 10.37 15.88
N ASP A 305 14.44 10.51 15.74
CA ASP A 305 15.36 9.38 15.93
C ASP A 305 15.17 8.72 17.31
N GLY A 306 15.05 7.39 17.32
CA GLY A 306 14.78 6.60 18.52
C GLY A 306 13.30 6.39 18.84
N PHE A 307 12.39 6.84 17.97
CA PHE A 307 10.95 6.62 18.08
C PHE A 307 10.44 5.89 16.83
N TYR A 308 9.37 5.09 17.00
CA TYR A 308 8.75 4.33 15.92
C TYR A 308 7.29 4.71 15.76
N CYS A 309 6.74 4.47 14.57
CA CYS A 309 5.34 4.76 14.28
C CYS A 309 4.47 3.55 14.62
N SER A 310 3.71 3.61 15.72
CA SER A 310 2.77 2.56 16.08
C SER A 310 1.44 2.79 15.39
N THR A 311 0.96 1.77 14.69
CA THR A 311 -0.41 1.70 14.17
C THR A 311 -1.19 0.82 15.13
N VAL A 312 -2.08 1.41 15.92
CA VAL A 312 -3.00 0.62 16.74
C VAL A 312 -4.15 0.20 15.84
N LEU A 313 -4.35 -1.10 15.65
CA LEU A 313 -5.30 -1.70 14.70
C LEU A 313 -6.77 -1.25 14.87
N GLN A 314 -7.09 -0.51 15.94
CA GLN A 314 -8.45 -0.05 16.25
C GLN A 314 -8.63 1.48 16.12
N ASP A 315 -7.54 2.26 16.02
CA ASP A 315 -7.61 3.71 15.89
C ASP A 315 -6.98 4.14 14.56
N VAL A 316 -7.72 4.93 13.78
CA VAL A 316 -7.32 5.49 12.47
C VAL A 316 -6.14 6.48 12.52
N SER A 317 -5.49 6.62 13.68
CA SER A 317 -4.40 7.57 13.90
C SER A 317 -3.13 6.84 14.32
N SER A 318 -2.12 6.82 13.45
CA SER A 318 -0.80 6.28 13.83
C SER A 318 -0.08 7.29 14.73
N ARG A 319 0.67 6.80 15.73
CA ARG A 319 1.29 7.63 16.78
C ARG A 319 2.77 7.33 16.92
N CYS A 320 3.56 8.35 17.24
CA CYS A 320 4.97 8.18 17.55
C CYS A 320 5.14 7.63 18.96
N CYS A 321 5.80 6.49 19.05
CA CYS A 321 6.04 5.76 20.28
C CYS A 321 7.53 5.66 20.53
N ARG A 322 7.94 5.83 21.78
CA ARG A 322 9.30 5.53 22.21
C ARG A 322 9.39 4.05 22.50
N ALA A 323 10.40 3.38 21.96
CA ALA A 323 10.71 2.02 22.40
C ALA A 323 10.94 2.03 23.92
N ALA A 324 10.23 1.19 24.67
CA ALA A 324 10.54 0.95 26.08
C ALA A 324 12.03 0.61 26.20
N ALA A 325 12.71 1.05 27.26
CA ALA A 325 14.13 0.78 27.47
C ALA A 325 14.42 -0.70 27.16
N VAL A 326 15.04 -0.89 25.99
CA VAL A 326 15.00 -2.14 25.25
C VAL A 326 15.73 -3.18 26.09
N SER A 327 15.07 -4.30 26.38
CA SER A 327 15.80 -5.54 26.62
C SER A 327 16.60 -5.80 25.35
N THR A 328 17.90 -5.50 25.38
CA THR A 328 18.80 -5.66 24.24
C THR A 328 19.03 -7.12 23.88
N GLN A 329 18.37 -8.05 24.58
CA GLN A 329 18.41 -9.45 24.20
C GLN A 329 17.61 -9.66 22.90
N PRO A 330 18.28 -10.04 21.80
CA PRO A 330 17.58 -10.47 20.59
C PRO A 330 16.69 -11.66 20.92
N LYS A 331 15.46 -11.68 20.40
CA LYS A 331 14.58 -12.84 20.55
C LYS A 331 15.19 -14.03 19.81
N ALA A 332 14.94 -15.25 20.31
CA ALA A 332 15.46 -16.46 19.69
C ALA A 332 14.96 -16.61 18.23
N GLY A 333 15.80 -17.21 17.38
CA GLY A 333 15.52 -17.42 15.95
C GLY A 333 16.11 -16.34 15.04
N THR A 334 15.90 -16.53 13.74
CA THR A 334 16.36 -15.71 12.61
C THR A 334 15.15 -15.27 11.80
N CYS A 335 15.22 -14.10 11.17
CA CYS A 335 14.16 -13.64 10.29
C CYS A 335 13.95 -14.60 9.10
N PRO A 336 12.71 -14.83 8.66
CA PRO A 336 12.44 -15.65 7.48
C PRO A 336 13.10 -15.02 6.24
N ALA A 337 13.41 -15.86 5.25
CA ALA A 337 14.01 -15.42 4.00
C ALA A 337 13.14 -14.34 3.31
N LEU A 338 13.80 -13.32 2.77
CA LEU A 338 13.13 -12.21 2.08
C LEU A 338 12.39 -12.71 0.84
N ASP A 339 11.08 -12.52 0.80
CA ASP A 339 10.30 -12.69 -0.43
C ASP A 339 10.57 -11.50 -1.35
N THR A 340 11.36 -11.75 -2.40
CA THR A 340 11.75 -10.73 -3.39
C THR A 340 10.63 -10.41 -4.40
N THR A 341 9.51 -11.12 -4.36
CA THR A 341 8.46 -11.01 -5.39
C THR A 341 7.36 -10.02 -5.04
N GLN A 342 7.25 -9.58 -3.79
CA GLN A 342 6.19 -8.68 -3.33
C GLN A 342 6.66 -7.22 -3.20
N TYR A 343 5.89 -6.32 -3.79
CA TYR A 343 6.10 -4.87 -3.70
C TYR A 343 5.43 -4.34 -2.43
N TYR A 344 6.20 -3.72 -1.53
CA TYR A 344 5.71 -3.21 -0.25
C TYR A 344 5.95 -1.70 -0.10
N PHE A 345 5.08 -1.05 0.66
CA PHE A 345 5.27 0.33 1.10
C PHE A 345 6.38 0.39 2.16
N CYS A 346 7.21 1.43 2.11
CA CYS A 346 8.45 1.52 2.86
C CYS A 346 8.22 2.22 4.21
N VAL A 347 7.59 1.52 5.16
CA VAL A 347 7.36 2.03 6.52
C VAL A 347 7.89 1.02 7.54
N ASP A 348 8.73 1.48 8.47
CA ASP A 348 9.20 0.69 9.60
C ASP A 348 8.09 0.58 10.66
N GLN A 349 7.62 -0.63 10.91
CA GLN A 349 6.69 -0.92 12.00
C GLN A 349 7.41 -1.22 13.32
N CYS A 350 8.70 -1.53 13.25
CA CYS A 350 9.54 -1.88 14.40
C CYS A 350 10.98 -1.42 14.16
N LEU A 351 11.75 -1.19 15.22
CA LEU A 351 13.18 -0.86 15.14
C LEU A 351 14.05 -2.06 15.58
N SER A 352 13.53 -2.85 16.52
CA SER A 352 14.17 -3.99 17.19
C SER A 352 13.16 -5.09 17.54
N ASP A 353 13.65 -6.29 17.86
CA ASP A 353 12.80 -7.41 18.28
C ASP A 353 11.92 -7.08 19.49
N ALA A 354 12.36 -6.16 20.36
CA ALA A 354 11.61 -5.76 21.55
C ALA A 354 10.35 -4.95 21.23
N ASP A 355 10.28 -4.32 20.05
CA ASP A 355 9.10 -3.56 19.64
C ASP A 355 7.96 -4.48 19.20
N CYS A 356 8.27 -5.73 18.89
CA CYS A 356 7.33 -6.73 18.43
C CYS A 356 6.71 -7.50 19.59
N GLU A 357 5.44 -7.86 19.47
CA GLU A 357 4.77 -8.69 20.48
C GLU A 357 5.26 -10.15 20.44
N TRP A 358 5.17 -10.83 21.58
CA TRP A 358 5.51 -12.25 21.74
C TRP A 358 6.91 -12.63 21.25
N ASN A 359 7.03 -13.70 20.46
CA ASN A 359 8.29 -14.18 19.90
C ASN A 359 8.59 -13.61 18.51
N ASN A 360 7.83 -12.61 18.05
CA ASN A 360 8.06 -12.00 16.74
C ASN A 360 9.35 -11.19 16.74
N LYS A 361 10.11 -11.31 15.66
CA LYS A 361 11.35 -10.57 15.41
C LYS A 361 11.08 -9.39 14.49
N CYS A 362 11.89 -8.35 14.62
CA CYS A 362 11.82 -7.19 13.76
C CYS A 362 12.65 -7.41 12.50
N CYS A 363 11.98 -7.80 11.42
CA CYS A 363 12.60 -8.32 10.23
C CYS A 363 12.47 -7.36 9.06
N GLN A 364 13.56 -7.20 8.29
CA GLN A 364 13.49 -6.50 7.01
C GLN A 364 12.57 -7.29 6.08
N LYS A 365 11.65 -6.60 5.39
CA LYS A 365 10.65 -7.25 4.53
C LYS A 365 11.06 -7.31 3.05
N SER A 366 11.88 -6.35 2.60
CA SER A 366 12.28 -6.22 1.20
C SER A 366 13.75 -5.80 1.07
N THR A 367 14.40 -6.22 -0.01
CA THR A 367 15.71 -5.69 -0.40
C THR A 367 15.63 -4.30 -1.02
N ASN A 368 14.48 -3.94 -1.61
CA ASN A 368 14.29 -2.68 -2.32
C ASN A 368 13.92 -1.52 -1.39
N CYS A 369 13.47 -1.83 -0.17
CA CYS A 369 13.17 -0.85 0.86
C CYS A 369 13.57 -1.38 2.24
N ILE A 370 14.18 -0.52 3.07
CA ILE A 370 14.63 -0.83 4.42
C ILE A 370 13.43 -0.91 5.40
N SER A 371 12.23 -1.26 4.94
CA SER A 371 11.08 -1.41 5.82
C SER A 371 11.23 -2.65 6.69
N LYS A 372 11.10 -2.48 8.00
CA LYS A 372 11.05 -3.55 8.99
C LYS A 372 9.64 -3.79 9.49
N THR A 373 9.27 -5.05 9.66
CA THR A 373 7.97 -5.47 10.17
C THR A 373 8.15 -6.60 11.18
N CYS A 374 7.23 -6.71 12.12
CA CYS A 374 7.23 -7.83 13.06
C CYS A 374 6.82 -9.12 12.34
N GLN A 375 7.71 -10.11 12.31
CA GLN A 375 7.45 -11.42 11.71
C GLN A 375 7.76 -12.53 12.70
N MET A 376 7.04 -13.64 12.60
CA MET A 376 7.44 -14.85 13.30
C MET A 376 8.83 -15.27 12.79
N PRO A 377 9.76 -15.67 13.68
CA PRO A 377 11.04 -16.20 13.26
C PRO A 377 10.84 -17.40 12.33
N ASP A 378 11.81 -17.63 11.44
CA ASP A 378 11.84 -18.86 10.65
C ASP A 378 11.70 -20.07 11.60
N PRO A 379 10.68 -20.93 11.44
CA PRO A 379 10.48 -22.07 12.33
C PRO A 379 11.71 -22.96 12.44
N CYS A 380 12.54 -23.01 11.39
CA CYS A 380 13.78 -23.77 11.37
C CYS A 380 14.94 -23.12 12.12
N SER A 381 14.87 -21.82 12.38
CA SER A 381 15.89 -21.09 13.14
C SER A 381 15.70 -21.18 14.66
N VAL A 382 14.51 -21.56 15.12
CA VAL A 382 14.18 -21.74 16.54
C VAL A 382 14.43 -23.19 16.99
N LYS A 383 14.52 -24.13 16.03
CA LYS A 383 14.67 -25.55 16.32
C LYS A 383 16.13 -25.97 16.24
N ASP A 384 16.72 -26.29 17.39
CA ASP A 384 18.06 -26.88 17.48
C ASP A 384 18.05 -28.32 16.92
N CYS A 385 18.35 -28.45 15.63
CA CYS A 385 18.49 -29.74 14.98
C CYS A 385 19.86 -30.36 15.33
N PRO A 386 19.93 -31.65 15.71
CA PRO A 386 21.20 -32.32 16.00
C PRO A 386 22.12 -32.33 14.78
N ALA A 387 23.43 -32.38 15.02
CA ALA A 387 24.43 -32.46 13.97
C ALA A 387 24.09 -33.59 12.96
N ALA A 388 24.18 -33.30 11.66
CA ALA A 388 23.77 -34.15 10.53
C ALA A 388 22.26 -34.24 10.21
N THR A 389 21.45 -33.31 10.75
CA THR A 389 20.07 -33.11 10.28
C THR A 389 19.89 -31.70 9.71
N GLU A 390 19.08 -31.57 8.67
CA GLU A 390 18.63 -30.30 8.11
C GLU A 390 17.19 -30.06 8.55
N CYS A 391 16.87 -28.81 8.89
CA CYS A 391 15.50 -28.45 9.18
C CYS A 391 14.75 -28.22 7.87
N ILE A 392 13.63 -28.94 7.71
CA ILE A 392 12.69 -28.73 6.61
C ILE A 392 11.34 -28.30 7.17
N LEU A 393 10.63 -27.48 6.42
CA LEU A 393 9.23 -27.16 6.70
C LEU A 393 8.34 -28.21 6.02
N ASP A 394 7.40 -28.80 6.78
CA ASP A 394 6.35 -29.60 6.19
C ASP A 394 5.34 -28.70 5.42
N PRO A 395 4.40 -29.27 4.63
CA PRO A 395 3.36 -28.48 3.94
C PRO A 395 2.44 -27.66 4.87
N GLY A 396 2.50 -27.88 6.19
CA GLY A 396 1.82 -27.10 7.22
C GLY A 396 2.70 -26.06 7.90
N ASN A 397 3.90 -25.76 7.38
CA ASN A 397 4.91 -24.87 7.96
C ASN A 397 5.44 -25.29 9.34
N ASN A 398 5.35 -26.57 9.70
CA ASN A 398 6.00 -27.08 10.90
C ASN A 398 7.45 -27.49 10.61
N ALA A 399 8.38 -26.99 11.41
CA ALA A 399 9.79 -27.37 11.34
C ALA A 399 10.01 -28.82 11.80
N ALA A 400 10.63 -29.64 10.95
CA ALA A 400 11.08 -30.99 11.25
C ALA A 400 12.57 -31.13 10.94
N CYS A 401 13.34 -31.78 11.83
CA CYS A 401 14.72 -32.11 11.56
C CYS A 401 14.76 -33.43 10.79
N VAL A 402 15.31 -33.43 9.58
CA VAL A 402 15.46 -34.62 8.75
C VAL A 402 16.93 -34.94 8.56
N ALA A 403 17.29 -36.21 8.71
CA ALA A 403 18.66 -36.66 8.50
C ALA A 403 19.11 -36.35 7.07
N VAL A 404 20.25 -35.65 6.94
CA VAL A 404 20.87 -35.44 5.64
C VAL A 404 21.49 -36.76 5.24
N ALA A 405 20.93 -37.42 4.23
CA ALA A 405 21.53 -38.64 3.71
C ALA A 405 22.96 -38.31 3.24
N PRO A 406 23.98 -39.10 3.64
CA PRO A 406 25.34 -38.87 3.15
C PRO A 406 25.32 -38.93 1.61
N PRO A 407 26.07 -38.04 0.93
CA PRO A 407 26.10 -38.04 -0.53
C PRO A 407 26.55 -39.42 -0.99
N THR A 408 25.65 -40.15 -1.63
CA THR A 408 26.00 -41.40 -2.30
C THR A 408 26.87 -40.99 -3.49
N MET A 409 28.16 -41.32 -3.43
CA MET A 409 29.04 -41.24 -4.60
C MET A 409 28.50 -42.23 -5.64
N TYR A 410 27.68 -41.73 -6.56
CA TYR A 410 27.22 -42.48 -7.72
C TYR A 410 28.36 -42.49 -8.74
N SER A 411 29.23 -43.51 -8.68
CA SER A 411 30.15 -43.81 -9.78
C SER A 411 29.39 -44.63 -10.81
N ASP A 412 28.77 -43.96 -11.78
CA ASP A 412 28.21 -44.62 -12.96
C ASP A 412 29.35 -45.10 -13.88
N PRO A 413 29.38 -46.39 -14.25
CA PRO A 413 30.30 -46.89 -15.27
C PRO A 413 29.82 -46.50 -16.67
N PHE A 414 30.64 -45.75 -17.40
CA PHE A 414 30.45 -45.45 -18.82
C PHE A 414 30.20 -46.72 -19.65
N PRO A 415 29.14 -46.79 -20.48
CA PRO A 415 29.01 -47.85 -21.47
C PRO A 415 29.97 -47.58 -22.63
N THR A 416 30.87 -48.53 -22.87
CA THR A 416 31.75 -48.58 -24.05
C THR A 416 30.91 -48.70 -25.33
N GLN A 417 31.09 -47.75 -26.26
CA GLN A 417 30.49 -47.86 -27.60
C GLN A 417 31.24 -48.89 -28.47
N PRO A 418 30.54 -49.66 -29.32
CA PRO A 418 31.19 -50.55 -30.29
C PRO A 418 31.75 -49.77 -31.49
N PRO A 419 32.79 -50.28 -32.17
CA PRO A 419 33.51 -49.55 -33.21
C PRO A 419 32.74 -49.42 -34.52
N TYR A 420 32.81 -48.22 -35.09
CA TYR A 420 32.32 -47.84 -36.42
C TYR A 420 33.12 -48.54 -37.53
N THR A 421 32.42 -49.17 -38.47
CA THR A 421 33.00 -49.69 -39.73
C THR A 421 32.66 -48.73 -40.88
N PRO A 422 33.63 -48.29 -41.70
CA PRO A 422 33.35 -47.52 -42.90
C PRO A 422 33.52 -48.37 -44.17
N GLY A 423 32.62 -48.23 -45.14
CA GLY A 423 33.04 -48.37 -46.54
C GLY A 423 32.00 -48.82 -47.57
N ALA A 424 31.94 -48.01 -48.64
CA ALA A 424 31.49 -48.26 -50.01
C ALA A 424 29.96 -48.33 -50.23
N GLY A 425 29.35 -47.57 -51.15
CA GLY A 425 29.87 -46.67 -52.17
C GLY A 425 28.89 -46.60 -53.35
N ARG A 426 28.91 -45.47 -54.06
CA ARG A 426 28.33 -45.20 -55.40
C ARG A 426 26.81 -44.99 -55.45
N PHE A 427 26.38 -43.80 -55.87
CA PHE A 427 26.00 -43.54 -57.27
C PHE A 427 25.93 -42.02 -57.51
N TRP A 428 26.69 -41.54 -58.50
CA TRP A 428 26.60 -40.18 -59.02
C TRP A 428 25.56 -40.16 -60.14
N SER A 429 24.68 -39.16 -60.15
CA SER A 429 23.91 -38.78 -61.34
C SER A 429 23.76 -37.26 -61.38
N ARG A 430 24.40 -36.66 -62.39
CA ARG A 430 24.22 -35.27 -62.84
C ARG A 430 22.80 -35.09 -63.37
N VAL A 431 22.13 -33.96 -63.08
CA VAL A 431 21.62 -32.95 -64.06
C VAL A 431 21.18 -31.67 -63.28
N PRO A 432 20.79 -30.53 -63.92
CA PRO A 432 21.64 -29.38 -64.17
C PRO A 432 21.30 -28.12 -63.34
N SER A 433 22.20 -27.16 -63.42
CA SER A 433 22.07 -25.76 -62.98
C SER A 433 20.83 -25.06 -63.53
N PHE A 434 19.91 -24.67 -62.64
CA PHE A 434 18.91 -23.64 -62.86
C PHE A 434 18.99 -22.65 -61.68
N ARG A 435 19.32 -21.39 -61.97
CA ARG A 435 19.04 -20.26 -61.05
C ARG A 435 17.59 -19.85 -61.26
N PRO A 436 16.84 -19.66 -60.18
CA PRO A 436 16.01 -18.47 -60.11
C PRO A 436 16.22 -17.72 -58.79
N ARG A 437 16.18 -16.39 -58.90
CA ARG A 437 15.98 -15.48 -57.78
C ARG A 437 14.63 -15.81 -57.14
N GLY A 438 14.65 -16.22 -55.87
CA GLY A 438 13.44 -16.44 -55.08
C GLY A 438 13.78 -16.32 -53.60
N ARG A 439 13.05 -15.47 -52.88
CA ARG A 439 13.10 -15.36 -51.42
C ARG A 439 12.79 -16.73 -50.83
N ILE A 440 13.69 -17.27 -50.02
CA ILE A 440 13.43 -18.44 -49.19
C ILE A 440 12.62 -17.96 -47.99
N SER A 441 11.34 -18.31 -47.97
CA SER A 441 10.55 -18.39 -46.73
C SER A 441 11.00 -19.64 -45.98
N CYS A 442 11.46 -19.49 -44.74
CA CYS A 442 11.68 -20.64 -43.86
C CYS A 442 10.33 -21.13 -43.32
N PRO A 443 10.04 -22.44 -43.36
CA PRO A 443 8.88 -23.00 -42.67
C PRO A 443 9.12 -23.02 -41.14
N ASN A 444 8.04 -22.81 -40.39
CA ASN A 444 7.95 -22.96 -38.94
C ASN A 444 8.53 -24.30 -38.46
N PRO A 445 9.35 -24.34 -37.39
CA PRO A 445 9.42 -25.51 -36.53
C PRO A 445 8.33 -25.40 -35.46
N SER A 446 7.32 -26.24 -35.59
CA SER A 446 6.51 -26.67 -34.45
C SER A 446 7.40 -27.47 -33.48
N TYR A 447 7.10 -27.35 -32.18
CA TYR A 447 7.73 -27.95 -30.98
C TYR A 447 8.73 -27.08 -30.20
N PRO A 448 8.41 -26.70 -28.94
CA PRO A 448 9.37 -26.11 -28.02
C PRO A 448 10.16 -27.21 -27.30
N PHE A 449 11.49 -27.10 -27.31
CA PHE A 449 12.33 -27.70 -26.29
C PHE A 449 12.53 -26.67 -25.17
N THR A 450 12.11 -27.01 -23.96
CA THR A 450 12.39 -26.23 -22.75
C THR A 450 13.82 -26.49 -22.30
N TYR A 451 14.65 -25.44 -22.28
CA TYR A 451 15.87 -25.37 -21.48
C TYR A 451 15.60 -24.39 -20.33
N GLU A 452 15.95 -24.77 -19.11
CA GLU A 452 15.78 -23.91 -17.93
C GLU A 452 16.53 -22.58 -18.12
N GLY A 453 15.78 -21.48 -18.15
CA GLY A 453 16.31 -20.13 -17.95
C GLY A 453 16.32 -19.15 -19.13
N CYS A 454 15.88 -19.48 -20.35
CA CYS A 454 15.70 -18.46 -21.42
C CYS A 454 14.38 -18.69 -22.20
N LEU A 455 13.48 -17.69 -22.17
CA LEU A 455 12.17 -17.77 -22.85
C LEU A 455 12.25 -17.70 -24.38
N HIS A 456 13.33 -17.17 -24.98
CA HIS A 456 13.59 -17.22 -26.43
C HIS A 456 15.10 -17.22 -26.74
N ALA A 457 15.58 -18.21 -27.48
CA ALA A 457 16.94 -18.26 -28.01
C ALA A 457 16.92 -18.08 -29.53
N THR A 458 17.62 -17.07 -30.04
CA THR A 458 17.81 -16.88 -31.49
C THR A 458 19.29 -16.83 -31.83
N ARG A 459 19.68 -17.41 -32.96
CA ARG A 459 21.06 -17.31 -33.48
C ARG A 459 21.33 -15.84 -33.83
N CYS A 460 22.36 -15.22 -33.24
CA CYS A 460 22.60 -13.79 -33.40
C CYS A 460 22.95 -13.48 -34.89
N GLY A 461 21.97 -12.97 -35.64
CA GLY A 461 22.07 -12.70 -37.08
C GLY A 461 21.46 -11.36 -37.51
N TYR A 462 21.16 -10.45 -36.58
CA TYR A 462 20.60 -9.13 -36.88
C TYR A 462 21.48 -7.99 -36.34
N ARG A 463 21.48 -6.87 -37.07
CA ARG A 463 22.40 -5.69 -37.04
C ARG A 463 22.64 -4.98 -35.69
N GLY A 464 22.18 -5.50 -34.55
CA GLY A 464 22.34 -4.91 -33.21
C GLY A 464 23.43 -5.54 -32.32
N ALA A 465 23.94 -6.74 -32.63
CA ALA A 465 24.90 -7.44 -31.76
C ALA A 465 26.31 -7.44 -32.36
N ARG A 466 27.12 -6.40 -32.09
CA ARG A 466 28.48 -6.29 -32.65
C ARG A 466 29.58 -7.04 -31.88
N ASN A 467 29.32 -7.58 -30.67
CA ASN A 467 30.41 -8.06 -29.79
C ASN A 467 30.27 -9.49 -29.23
N CYS A 468 29.39 -10.36 -29.74
CA CYS A 468 29.39 -11.76 -29.27
C CYS A 468 30.36 -12.65 -30.08
N PRO A 469 31.21 -13.48 -29.43
CA PRO A 469 32.09 -14.44 -30.10
C PRO A 469 31.32 -15.48 -30.92
N ARG A 470 31.89 -15.95 -32.04
CA ARG A 470 31.31 -17.04 -32.84
C ARG A 470 31.05 -18.27 -31.95
N GLY A 471 29.79 -18.73 -31.92
CA GLY A 471 29.38 -19.91 -31.13
C GLY A 471 28.59 -19.60 -29.85
N THR A 472 28.27 -18.33 -29.58
CA THR A 472 27.45 -17.92 -28.42
C THR A 472 26.01 -17.56 -28.81
N TYR A 473 25.10 -17.67 -27.84
CA TYR A 473 23.68 -17.32 -27.99
C TYR A 473 23.36 -16.02 -27.23
N CYS A 474 22.44 -15.22 -27.78
CA CYS A 474 21.94 -13.98 -27.17
C CYS A 474 20.61 -14.29 -26.45
N CYS A 475 20.53 -14.18 -25.13
CA CYS A 475 19.26 -14.20 -24.41
C CYS A 475 18.75 -12.76 -24.21
N ALA A 476 17.52 -12.49 -24.63
CA ALA A 476 16.86 -11.21 -24.38
C ALA A 476 16.17 -11.26 -23.01
N THR A 477 16.56 -10.40 -22.08
CA THR A 477 15.79 -10.09 -20.89
C THR A 477 15.04 -8.78 -21.09
N THR A 478 13.89 -8.64 -20.44
CA THR A 478 12.92 -7.55 -20.65
C THR A 478 13.41 -6.16 -20.23
N TYR A 479 14.65 -6.03 -19.74
CA TYR A 479 15.29 -4.76 -19.41
C TYR A 479 16.70 -4.70 -20.04
N CYS A 480 17.00 -3.57 -20.69
CA CYS A 480 18.10 -3.34 -21.62
C CYS A 480 19.48 -3.90 -21.18
N GLY A 481 19.86 -5.05 -21.72
CA GLY A 481 21.24 -5.56 -21.72
C GLY A 481 21.35 -6.96 -22.33
N ASN A 482 22.04 -7.11 -23.47
CA ASN A 482 22.30 -8.42 -24.07
C ASN A 482 23.45 -9.12 -23.33
N ILE A 483 23.23 -10.33 -22.83
CA ILE A 483 24.27 -11.17 -22.22
C ILE A 483 24.63 -12.31 -23.18
N CYS A 484 25.90 -12.42 -23.58
CA CYS A 484 26.39 -13.56 -24.37
C CYS A 484 26.72 -14.73 -23.41
N ARG A 485 26.17 -15.93 -23.64
CA ARG A 485 26.56 -17.14 -22.89
C ARG A 485 27.25 -18.17 -23.79
N THR A 486 28.29 -18.80 -23.25
CA THR A 486 28.95 -19.98 -23.83
C THR A 486 28.30 -21.25 -23.29
N PRO A 487 28.08 -22.29 -24.12
CA PRO A 487 27.57 -23.56 -23.62
C PRO A 487 28.60 -24.19 -22.67
N VAL A 488 28.15 -24.58 -21.49
CA VAL A 488 28.90 -25.47 -20.59
C VAL A 488 28.60 -26.89 -21.04
N ALA A 489 29.64 -27.66 -21.35
CA ALA A 489 29.48 -29.08 -21.66
C ALA A 489 29.23 -29.83 -20.36
N TYR A 490 28.10 -30.54 -20.30
CA TYR A 490 27.88 -31.61 -19.33
C TYR A 490 28.30 -32.94 -19.95
#